data_AF-A0A6P0SYV4-F1
#
_entry.id   AF-A0A6P0SYV4-F1
#
_cell.length_a   1.000
_cell.length_b   1.000
_cell.length_c   1.000
_cell.angle_alpha   90.00
_cell.angle_beta   90.00
_cell.angle_gamma   90.00
#
_symmetry.space_group_name_H-M   'P 1'
#
loop_
_entity.id
_entity.type
_entity.pdbx_description
1 polymer ?
#
loop_
_entity_poly.entity_id
_entity_poly.type
_entity_poly.pdbx_seq_one_letter_code
_entity_poly.pdbx_strand_id
1 'polypeptide(L)' 'MKKALQPHVGWHGARVSFLAKFKLALLKVKTVNLSELALGCEGKALPESNYKRLQRFFRGFDLDDKA' A
#
# COMPACT_ATOMS: atom_id res chain seq x y z
N MET A 1 5.03 -4.74 -11.80
CA MET A 1 3.94 -5.20 -10.89
C MET A 1 2.54 -4.73 -11.28
N LYS A 2 2.24 -3.44 -11.55
CA LYS A 2 0.85 -2.99 -11.87
C LYS A 2 0.15 -3.82 -12.95
N LYS A 3 0.80 -4.03 -14.11
CA LYS A 3 0.23 -4.82 -15.23
C LYS A 3 -0.14 -6.24 -14.84
N ALA A 4 0.65 -6.86 -13.95
CA ALA A 4 0.39 -8.21 -13.45
C ALA A 4 -0.78 -8.25 -12.45
N LEU A 5 -1.04 -7.17 -11.72
CA LEU A 5 -2.13 -7.13 -10.73
C LEU A 5 -3.47 -6.70 -11.35
N GLN A 6 -3.45 -5.81 -12.35
CA GLN A 6 -4.65 -5.19 -12.93
C GLN A 6 -5.76 -6.18 -13.31
N PRO A 7 -5.48 -7.36 -13.89
CA PRO A 7 -6.53 -8.33 -14.25
C PRO A 7 -7.23 -8.99 -13.05
N HIS A 8 -6.62 -8.97 -11.85
CA HIS A 8 -7.08 -9.79 -10.73
C HIS A 8 -7.86 -9.03 -9.65
N VAL A 9 -7.74 -7.70 -9.58
CA VAL A 9 -8.30 -6.91 -8.45
C VAL A 9 -9.53 -6.07 -8.81
N GLY A 10 -9.87 -5.89 -10.10
CA GLY A 10 -11.03 -5.08 -10.51
C GLY A 10 -11.01 -3.60 -10.08
N TRP A 11 -9.88 -3.11 -9.56
CA TRP A 11 -9.76 -1.76 -9.02
C TRP A 11 -9.33 -0.72 -10.06
N HIS A 12 -9.66 0.55 -9.80
CA HIS A 12 -9.10 1.68 -10.55
C HIS A 12 -7.57 1.63 -10.58
N GLY A 13 -6.99 1.99 -11.72
CA GLY A 13 -5.55 1.84 -11.97
C GLY A 13 -4.65 2.56 -10.96
N ALA A 14 -5.11 3.66 -10.35
CA ALA A 14 -4.39 4.34 -9.28
C ALA A 14 -4.26 3.47 -8.02
N ARG A 15 -5.35 2.79 -7.62
CA ARG A 15 -5.37 1.87 -6.47
C ARG A 15 -4.52 0.63 -6.73
N VAL A 16 -4.54 0.10 -7.95
CA VAL A 16 -3.64 -1.02 -8.36
C VAL A 16 -2.17 -0.59 -8.33
N SER A 17 -1.87 0.61 -8.81
CA SER A 17 -0.51 1.15 -8.79
C SER A 17 0.00 1.33 -7.35
N PHE A 18 -0.87 1.80 -6.45
CA PHE A 18 -0.56 1.89 -5.02
C PHE A 18 -0.33 0.50 -4.41
N LEU A 19 -1.21 -0.47 -4.66
CA LEU A 19 -1.07 -1.84 -4.16
C LEU A 19 0.29 -2.45 -4.56
N ALA A 20 0.74 -2.24 -5.80
CA ALA A 20 2.05 -2.70 -6.25
C ALA A 20 3.20 -2.09 -5.42
N LYS A 21 3.16 -0.79 -5.16
CA LYS A 21 4.18 -0.10 -4.35
C LYS A 21 4.15 -0.55 -2.90
N PHE A 22 2.95 -0.69 -2.33
CA PHE A 22 2.75 -1.17 -0.97
C PHE A 22 3.32 -2.59 -0.79
N LYS A 23 3.07 -3.51 -1.74
CA LYS A 23 3.66 -4.86 -1.72
C LYS A 23 5.19 -4.83 -1.72
N LEU A 24 5.79 -3.97 -2.54
CA LEU A 24 7.25 -3.80 -2.54
C LEU A 24 7.76 -3.24 -1.21
N ALA A 25 7.06 -2.28 -0.61
CA ALA A 25 7.41 -1.73 0.69
C ALA A 25 7.37 -2.82 1.79
N LEU A 26 6.35 -3.69 1.80
CA LEU A 26 6.28 -4.83 2.73
C LEU A 26 7.51 -5.74 2.60
N LEU A 27 7.90 -6.10 1.37
CA LEU A 27 9.07 -6.97 1.13
C LEU A 27 10.39 -6.33 1.56
N LYS A 28 10.50 -5.00 1.43
CA LYS A 28 11.71 -4.25 1.80
C LYS A 28 11.85 -4.03 3.30
N VAL A 29 10.78 -3.55 3.93
CA VAL A 29 10.80 -3.10 5.32
C VAL A 29 10.53 -4.27 6.27
N LYS A 30 9.88 -5.35 5.80
CA LYS A 30 9.61 -6.59 6.57
C LYS A 30 8.84 -6.37 7.87
N THR A 31 7.99 -5.35 7.90
CA THR A 31 7.11 -4.99 9.02
C THR A 31 5.77 -4.51 8.48
N VAL A 32 4.74 -4.53 9.34
CA VAL A 32 3.41 -4.00 9.06
C VAL A 32 3.20 -2.61 9.67
N ASN A 33 4.20 -2.06 10.37
CA ASN A 33 4.14 -0.71 10.92
C ASN A 33 4.02 0.33 9.80
N LEU A 34 2.91 1.09 9.78
CA LEU A 34 2.64 2.07 8.72
C LEU A 34 3.67 3.21 8.66
N SER A 35 4.27 3.60 9.78
CA SER A 35 5.31 4.64 9.82
C SER A 35 6.60 4.15 9.15
N GLU A 36 6.99 2.90 9.39
CA GLU A 36 8.15 2.28 8.75
C GLU A 36 7.88 1.98 7.26
N LEU A 37 6.67 1.52 6.94
CA LEU A 37 6.23 1.30 5.56
C LEU A 37 6.21 2.58 4.72
N ALA A 38 5.91 3.72 5.34
CA ALA A 38 5.91 5.01 4.66
C ALA A 38 7.30 5.41 4.15
N LEU A 39 8.36 4.99 4.86
CA LEU A 39 9.77 5.16 4.47
C LEU A 39 10.16 4.22 3.33
N GLY A 40 9.58 3.01 3.28
CA GLY A 40 9.84 2.02 2.22
C GLY A 40 9.11 2.28 0.90
N CYS A 41 8.16 3.23 0.86
CA CYS A 41 7.36 3.54 -0.30
C CYS A 41 8.13 4.40 -1.33
N GLU A 42 8.45 3.83 -2.49
CA GLU A 42 9.19 4.52 -3.55
C GLU A 42 8.40 5.63 -4.28
N GLY A 43 9.08 6.75 -4.57
CA GLY A 43 8.61 7.83 -5.42
C GLY A 43 9.01 9.22 -4.91
N LYS A 44 8.41 10.26 -5.51
CA LYS A 44 8.64 11.68 -5.14
C LYS A 44 7.83 12.16 -3.93
N ALA A 45 7.12 11.26 -3.27
CA ALA A 45 6.22 11.61 -2.19
C ALA A 45 6.96 11.66 -0.86
N LEU A 46 6.64 12.66 -0.04
CA LEU A 46 7.12 12.73 1.34
C LEU A 46 6.63 11.52 2.16
N PRO A 47 7.42 11.02 3.13
CA PRO A 47 7.01 9.94 4.02
C PRO A 47 5.63 10.18 4.67
N GLU A 48 5.34 11.38 5.13
CA GLU A 48 4.06 11.75 5.76
C GLU A 48 2.90 11.63 4.77
N SER A 49 3.16 11.92 3.48
CA SER A 49 2.18 11.73 2.41
C SER A 49 1.95 10.25 2.09
N ASN A 50 2.97 9.40 2.23
CA ASN A 50 2.82 7.95 2.11
C ASN A 50 2.07 7.37 3.30
N TYR A 51 2.35 7.85 4.52
CA TYR A 51 1.65 7.46 5.73
C TYR A 51 0.13 7.72 5.62
N LYS A 52 -0.26 8.95 5.23
CA LYS A 52 -1.68 9.29 4.99
C LYS A 52 -2.30 8.43 3.89
N ARG A 53 -1.54 8.06 2.86
CA ARG A 53 -2.01 7.15 1.79
C ARG A 53 -2.27 5.74 2.30
N LEU A 54 -1.38 5.21 3.14
CA LEU A 54 -1.56 3.92 3.80
C LEU A 54 -2.82 3.93 4.67
N GLN A 55 -3.00 4.95 5.52
CA GLN A 55 -4.20 5.11 6.34
C GLN A 55 -5.48 5.15 5.48
N ARG A 56 -5.49 5.93 4.39
CA ARG A 56 -6.64 6.00 3.46
C ARG A 56 -6.91 4.68 2.76
N PHE A 57 -5.86 3.94 2.40
CA PHE A 57 -5.99 2.63 1.77
C PHE A 57 -6.67 1.65 2.73
N PHE A 58 -6.16 1.54 3.96
CA PHE A 58 -6.68 0.60 4.96
C PHE A 58 -8.06 0.97 5.51
N ARG A 59 -8.44 2.26 5.51
CA ARG A 59 -9.79 2.69 5.88
C ARG A 59 -10.90 2.00 5.07
N GLY A 60 -10.59 1.55 3.85
CA GLY A 60 -11.55 0.85 2.99
C GLY A 60 -11.62 -0.67 3.21
N PHE A 61 -10.94 -1.20 4.23
CA PHE A 61 -10.96 -2.62 4.57
C PHE A 61 -11.40 -2.77 6.02
N ASP A 62 -12.26 -3.75 6.25
CA ASP A 62 -12.49 -4.23 7.60
C ASP A 62 -11.30 -5.13 7.97
N LEU A 63 -10.54 -4.70 8.97
CA LEU A 63 -9.34 -5.41 9.46
C LEU A 63 -9.59 -6.05 10.83
N ASP A 64 -10.83 -6.01 11.32
CA ASP A 64 -11.20 -6.76 12.51
C ASP A 64 -11.23 -8.25 12.13
N ASP A 65 -10.10 -8.92 12.37
CA ASP A 65 -10.08 -10.38 12.49
C ASP A 65 -10.84 -10.73 13.76
N LYS A 66 -12.15 -10.98 13.64
CA LYS A 66 -12.88 -11.79 14.62
C LYS A 66 -12.48 -13.25 14.40
N ALA A 67 -11.28 -13.59 14.86
CA ALA A 67 -10.84 -14.98 15.08
C ALA A 67 -11.12 -15.37 16.54
#